data_AF-A0A7C3Z3C3-F1
#
_entry.id   AF-A0A7C3Z3C3-F1
#
_cell.length_a   1.000
_cell.length_b   1.000
_cell.length_c   1.000
_cell.angle_alpha   90.00
_cell.angle_beta   90.00
_cell.angle_gamma   90.00
#
_symmetry.space_group_name_H-M   'P 1'
#
loop_
_entity.id
_entity.type
_entity.pdbx_description
1 polymer ?
#
loop_
_entity_poly.entity_id
_entity_poly.type
_entity_poly.pdbx_seq_one_letter_code
_entity_poly.pdbx_strand_id
1 'polypeptide(L)'
;CLREPHLLGNFTPAAPPAELPAIAQAPEPLAWLRQNALQPFLEEIRAERQAEVERIAAHVELSLTELLQRADEEIGKAMEDKEKGVPGAEGRLAQAENRHAELLDRRDRRRRELERQRSLSLQAVERLTSVLILPHPERQAPEVQRLQPNPETEAAAMRVVLEYEQAQGRQVYDVHEKNLGYDITSLDLNSGELRLIEVKGLAAATGTILLTPNERRVAEDRRDCYWLYVVTNCATNPTLQEPIKDPARLTWHEVTKVAHYWLEVDALTNTMAVREDKATYGL
;
A
#
# COMPACT_ATOMS: atom_id res chain seq x y z
N CYS A 1 3.90 14.57 4.59
CA CYS A 1 3.38 13.19 4.58
C CYS A 1 4.45 12.27 3.99
N LEU A 2 4.54 11.03 4.45
CA LEU A 2 5.42 10.03 3.85
C LEU A 2 4.79 9.58 2.54
N ARG A 3 5.60 9.44 1.48
CA ARG A 3 5.13 9.00 0.15
C ARG A 3 6.04 7.88 -0.32
N GLU A 4 5.43 6.93 -1.01
CA GLU A 4 6.14 5.81 -1.62
C GLU A 4 7.04 6.28 -2.78
N PRO A 5 8.17 5.57 -3.05
CA PRO A 5 9.14 5.98 -4.06
C PRO A 5 8.57 6.08 -5.49
N HIS A 6 7.50 5.36 -5.82
CA HIS A 6 6.89 5.41 -7.16
C HIS A 6 6.34 6.79 -7.52
N LEU A 7 6.12 7.67 -6.54
CA LEU A 7 5.79 9.08 -6.79
C LEU A 7 6.83 9.77 -7.67
N LEU A 8 8.10 9.33 -7.64
CA LEU A 8 9.15 9.90 -8.48
C LEU A 8 8.85 9.78 -9.99
N GLY A 9 8.06 8.79 -10.39
CA GLY A 9 7.63 8.62 -11.79
C GLY A 9 6.71 9.73 -12.30
N ASN A 10 6.12 10.54 -11.41
CA ASN A 10 5.26 11.67 -11.78
C ASN A 10 6.05 12.95 -12.06
N PHE A 11 7.38 12.95 -11.88
CA PHE A 11 8.21 14.13 -12.11
C PHE A 11 9.06 13.97 -13.36
N THR A 12 9.32 15.09 -14.03
CA THR A 12 10.21 15.15 -15.18
C THR A 12 11.62 15.50 -14.71
N PRO A 13 12.66 14.75 -15.12
CA PRO A 13 14.04 15.13 -14.87
C PRO A 13 14.34 16.51 -15.48
N ALA A 14 15.06 17.35 -14.75
CA ALA A 14 15.49 18.66 -15.21
C ALA A 14 16.96 18.90 -14.85
N ALA A 15 17.61 19.82 -15.57
CA ALA A 15 18.92 20.30 -15.17
C ALA A 15 18.83 20.99 -13.80
N PRO A 16 19.85 20.85 -12.93
CA PRO A 16 19.85 21.52 -11.64
C PRO A 16 19.82 23.04 -11.82
N PRO A 17 19.12 23.79 -10.95
CA PRO A 17 19.12 25.24 -11.01
C PRO A 17 20.52 25.79 -10.72
N ALA A 18 20.84 26.98 -11.24
CA ALA A 18 22.12 27.64 -10.99
C ALA A 18 22.35 27.92 -9.49
N GLU A 19 21.27 28.22 -8.77
CA GLU A 19 21.28 28.40 -7.32
C GLU A 19 20.32 27.41 -6.66
N LEU A 20 20.81 26.67 -5.67
CA LEU A 20 20.00 25.74 -4.91
C LEU A 20 19.13 26.50 -3.89
N PRO A 21 17.84 26.16 -3.77
CA PRO A 21 16.99 26.74 -2.74
C PRO A 21 17.45 26.31 -1.35
N ALA A 22 17.10 27.10 -0.32
CA ALA A 22 17.48 26.84 1.07
C ALA A 22 17.12 25.43 1.57
N ILE A 23 16.01 24.86 1.06
CA ILE A 23 15.58 23.50 1.41
C ILE A 23 16.60 22.42 1.02
N ALA A 24 17.43 22.66 -0.02
CA ALA A 24 18.49 21.73 -0.42
C ALA A 24 19.63 21.65 0.63
N GLN A 25 19.71 22.63 1.53
CA GLN A 25 20.69 22.68 2.63
C GLN A 25 20.06 22.33 3.98
N ALA A 26 18.75 22.03 4.02
CA ALA A 26 18.07 21.67 5.24
C ALA A 26 18.60 20.33 5.78
N PRO A 27 18.68 20.16 7.12
CA PRO A 27 19.07 18.88 7.70
C PRO A 27 18.02 17.80 7.38
N GLU A 28 18.46 16.54 7.42
CA GLU A 28 17.57 15.40 7.20
C GLU A 28 16.42 15.40 8.22
N PRO A 29 15.16 15.19 7.80
CA PRO A 29 13.98 15.25 8.68
C PRO A 29 13.82 13.98 9.54
N LEU A 30 14.91 13.46 10.11
CA LEU A 30 14.94 12.19 10.87
C LEU A 30 14.01 12.21 12.08
N ALA A 31 13.90 13.35 12.77
CA ALA A 31 13.00 13.49 13.91
C ALA A 31 11.53 13.31 13.49
N TRP A 32 11.15 13.91 12.36
CA TRP A 32 9.81 13.78 11.79
C TRP A 32 9.56 12.35 11.33
N LEU A 33 10.52 11.74 10.60
CA LEU A 33 10.42 10.36 10.11
C LEU A 33 10.24 9.36 11.27
N ARG A 34 11.03 9.52 12.34
CA ARG A 34 10.94 8.68 13.53
C ARG A 34 9.55 8.78 14.16
N GLN A 35 9.04 9.98 14.37
CA GLN A 35 7.78 10.19 15.07
C GLN A 35 6.55 9.76 14.25
N ASN A 36 6.55 10.02 12.95
CA ASN A 36 5.34 9.90 12.12
C ASN A 36 5.28 8.62 11.30
N ALA A 37 6.39 7.89 11.13
CA ALA A 37 6.42 6.66 10.35
C ALA A 37 7.02 5.49 11.14
N LEU A 38 8.25 5.64 11.63
CA LEU A 38 8.97 4.51 12.22
C LEU A 38 8.43 4.08 13.59
N GLN A 39 8.00 5.03 14.42
CA GLN A 39 7.41 4.73 15.73
C GLN A 39 6.06 4.01 15.61
N PRO A 40 5.09 4.49 14.80
CA PRO A 40 3.86 3.74 14.52
C PRO A 40 4.13 2.34 13.96
N PHE A 41 5.03 2.23 12.98
CA PHE A 41 5.42 0.93 12.41
C PHE A 41 6.01 -0.01 13.47
N LEU A 42 6.89 0.50 14.35
CA LEU A 42 7.45 -0.31 15.43
C LEU A 42 6.38 -0.77 16.42
N GLU A 43 5.40 0.07 16.73
CA GLU A 43 4.28 -0.27 17.63
C GLU A 43 3.38 -1.35 17.04
N GLU A 44 3.07 -1.25 15.74
CA GLU A 44 2.33 -2.27 14.99
C GLU A 44 3.05 -3.63 15.01
N ILE A 45 4.31 -3.66 14.57
CA ILE A 45 5.10 -4.90 14.55
C ILE A 45 5.31 -5.45 15.96
N ARG A 46 5.45 -4.58 16.97
CA ARG A 46 5.54 -5.00 18.38
C ARG A 46 4.25 -5.67 18.85
N ALA A 47 3.08 -5.13 18.50
CA ALA A 47 1.80 -5.73 18.86
C ALA A 47 1.64 -7.13 18.24
N GLU A 48 1.96 -7.27 16.94
CA GLU A 48 1.92 -8.57 16.25
C GLU A 48 2.86 -9.60 16.88
N ARG A 49 4.12 -9.20 17.11
CA ARG A 49 5.13 -10.09 17.71
C ARG A 49 4.80 -10.46 19.14
N GLN A 50 4.27 -9.52 19.93
CA GLN A 50 3.84 -9.80 21.29
C GLN A 50 2.72 -10.85 21.31
N ALA A 51 1.71 -10.70 20.46
CA ALA A 51 0.61 -11.67 20.36
C ALA A 51 1.07 -13.06 19.88
N GLU A 52 2.04 -13.11 18.96
CA GLU A 52 2.64 -14.36 18.50
C GLU A 52 3.41 -15.06 19.63
N VAL A 53 4.32 -14.33 20.30
CA VAL A 53 5.15 -14.86 21.39
C VAL A 53 4.29 -15.33 22.56
N GLU A 54 3.23 -14.59 22.92
CA GLU A 54 2.30 -14.99 23.99
C GLU A 54 1.61 -16.31 23.70
N ARG A 55 1.16 -16.53 22.46
CA ARG A 55 0.53 -17.79 22.04
C ARG A 55 1.49 -18.96 22.15
N ILE A 56 2.73 -18.78 21.71
CA ILE A 56 3.78 -19.78 21.80
C ILE A 56 4.14 -20.05 23.27
N ALA A 57 4.26 -19.00 24.09
CA ALA A 57 4.55 -19.10 25.50
C ALA A 57 3.46 -19.90 26.23
N ALA A 58 2.19 -19.57 26.02
CA ALA A 58 1.07 -20.29 26.62
C ALA A 58 1.09 -21.79 26.26
N HIS A 59 1.36 -22.12 24.99
CA HIS A 59 1.45 -23.51 24.55
C HIS A 59 2.66 -24.25 25.15
N VAL A 60 3.82 -23.61 25.20
CA VAL A 60 5.04 -24.19 25.79
C VAL A 60 4.87 -24.41 27.30
N GLU A 61 4.31 -23.44 28.02
CA GLU A 61 4.03 -23.55 29.44
C GLU A 61 3.07 -24.69 29.75
N LEU A 62 1.95 -24.77 29.02
CA LEU A 62 0.98 -25.85 29.19
C LEU A 62 1.63 -27.22 28.93
N SER A 63 2.33 -27.35 27.80
CA SER A 63 2.91 -28.63 27.38
C SER A 63 4.02 -29.12 28.30
N LEU A 64 4.93 -28.24 28.73
CA LEU A 64 6.03 -28.62 29.62
C LEU A 64 5.54 -28.83 31.05
N THR A 65 4.52 -28.11 31.51
CA THR A 65 3.90 -28.36 32.82
C THR A 65 3.26 -29.75 32.87
N GLU A 66 2.52 -30.13 31.82
CA GLU A 66 1.94 -31.48 31.70
C GLU A 66 3.03 -32.57 31.68
N LEU A 67 4.12 -32.36 30.94
CA LEU A 67 5.23 -33.32 30.89
C LEU A 67 5.97 -33.45 32.23
N LEU A 68 6.14 -32.34 32.97
CA LEU A 68 6.73 -32.34 34.30
C LEU A 68 5.83 -33.11 35.28
N GLN A 69 4.53 -32.85 35.27
CA GLN A 69 3.58 -33.57 36.13
C GLN A 69 3.62 -35.08 35.88
N ARG A 70 3.70 -35.53 34.61
CA ARG A 70 3.86 -36.95 34.29
C ARG A 70 5.18 -37.53 34.81
N ALA A 71 6.26 -36.77 34.72
CA ALA A 71 7.55 -37.19 35.26
C ALA A 71 7.51 -37.28 36.81
N ASP A 72 6.83 -36.35 37.48
CA ASP A 72 6.61 -36.39 38.94
C ASP A 72 5.80 -37.64 39.36
N GLU A 73 4.75 -37.98 38.61
CA GLU A 73 3.99 -39.22 38.83
C GLU A 73 4.83 -40.48 38.62
N GLU A 74 5.72 -40.50 37.62
CA GLU A 74 6.68 -41.60 37.38
C GLU A 74 7.69 -41.72 38.53
N ILE A 75 8.22 -40.60 39.02
CA ILE A 75 9.10 -40.55 40.19
C ILE A 75 8.37 -41.12 41.42
N GLY A 76 7.14 -40.67 41.68
CA GLY A 76 6.31 -41.19 42.78
C GLY A 76 6.13 -42.71 42.75
N LYS A 77 5.75 -43.26 41.59
CA LYS A 77 5.59 -44.71 41.40
C LYS A 77 6.91 -45.46 41.58
N ALA A 78 8.01 -44.93 41.03
CA ALA A 78 9.32 -45.56 41.14
C ALA A 78 9.85 -45.56 42.60
N MET A 79 9.56 -44.50 43.37
CA MET A 79 9.88 -44.44 44.80
C MET A 79 9.10 -45.50 45.60
N GLU A 80 7.80 -45.63 45.39
CA GLU A 80 6.99 -46.68 46.05
C GLU A 80 7.49 -48.09 45.73
N ASP A 81 7.82 -48.36 44.47
CA ASP A 81 8.35 -49.66 44.04
C ASP A 81 9.72 -49.96 44.65
N LYS A 82 10.55 -48.93 44.83
CA LYS A 82 11.84 -49.04 45.53
C LYS A 82 11.64 -49.40 46.99
N GLU A 83 10.69 -48.75 47.68
CA GLU A 83 10.33 -49.07 49.07
C GLU A 83 9.80 -50.51 49.22
N LYS A 84 9.05 -50.99 48.23
CA LYS A 84 8.53 -52.37 48.16
C LYS A 84 9.61 -53.40 47.74
N GLY A 85 10.83 -52.97 47.43
CA GLY A 85 11.94 -53.85 47.05
C GLY A 85 11.82 -54.46 45.64
N VAL A 86 11.06 -53.82 44.74
CA VAL A 86 10.88 -54.30 43.37
C VAL A 86 12.21 -54.22 42.60
N PRO A 87 12.66 -55.32 41.96
CA PRO A 87 13.90 -55.32 41.18
C PRO A 87 13.89 -54.27 40.06
N GLY A 88 14.98 -53.50 39.93
CA GLY A 88 15.13 -52.47 38.90
C GLY A 88 14.45 -51.13 39.19
N ALA A 89 13.78 -50.97 40.34
CA ALA A 89 13.12 -49.72 40.72
C ALA A 89 14.09 -48.53 40.84
N GLU A 90 15.31 -48.75 41.35
CA GLU A 90 16.33 -47.70 41.46
C GLU A 90 16.75 -47.11 40.12
N GLY A 91 16.91 -47.97 39.10
CA GLY A 91 17.25 -47.52 37.75
C GLY A 91 16.11 -46.71 37.11
N ARG A 92 14.86 -47.13 37.31
CA ARG A 92 13.68 -46.38 36.84
C ARG A 92 13.54 -45.03 37.54
N LEU A 93 13.79 -44.98 38.85
CA LEU A 93 13.78 -43.73 39.63
C LEU A 93 14.81 -42.74 39.07
N ALA A 94 16.06 -43.18 38.90
CA ALA A 94 17.12 -42.33 38.36
C ALA A 94 16.80 -41.82 36.94
N GLN A 95 16.19 -42.65 36.09
CA GLN A 95 15.75 -42.23 34.75
C GLN A 95 14.64 -41.17 34.81
N ALA A 96 13.65 -41.35 35.69
CA ALA A 96 12.55 -40.41 35.85
C ALA A 96 13.03 -39.06 36.42
N GLU A 97 13.92 -39.09 37.43
CA GLU A 97 14.55 -37.89 38.00
C GLU A 97 15.36 -37.12 36.95
N ASN A 98 16.18 -37.81 36.15
CA ASN A 98 16.94 -37.18 35.07
C ASN A 98 16.00 -36.53 34.03
N ARG A 99 14.94 -37.24 33.63
CA ARG A 99 13.94 -36.70 32.69
C ARG A 99 13.23 -35.47 33.24
N HIS A 100 12.88 -35.47 34.53
CA HIS A 100 12.28 -34.31 35.19
C HIS A 100 13.25 -33.10 35.17
N ALA A 101 14.52 -33.32 35.53
CA ALA A 101 15.54 -32.27 35.51
C ALA A 101 15.74 -31.67 34.10
N GLU A 102 15.77 -32.51 33.06
CA GLU A 102 15.86 -32.07 31.66
C GLU A 102 14.66 -31.22 31.22
N LEU A 103 13.44 -31.62 31.60
CA LEU A 103 12.22 -30.87 31.29
C LEU A 103 12.20 -29.51 31.98
N LEU A 104 12.70 -29.44 33.22
CA LEU A 104 12.77 -28.20 33.99
C LEU A 104 13.76 -27.20 33.39
N ASP A 105 14.98 -27.64 33.06
CA ASP A 105 15.95 -26.80 32.35
C ASP A 105 15.42 -26.35 30.98
N ARG A 106 14.76 -27.26 30.25
CA ARG A 106 14.13 -26.93 28.97
C ARG A 106 13.08 -25.83 29.13
N ARG A 107 12.23 -25.89 30.16
CA ARG A 107 11.21 -24.85 30.44
C ARG A 107 11.87 -23.50 30.71
N ASP A 108 12.88 -23.47 31.57
CA ASP A 108 13.56 -22.23 31.94
C ASP A 108 14.36 -21.63 30.78
N ARG A 109 14.96 -22.48 29.94
CA ARG A 109 15.57 -22.03 28.68
C ARG A 109 14.53 -21.43 27.73
N ARG A 110 13.41 -22.11 27.51
CA ARG A 110 12.35 -21.63 26.59
C ARG A 110 11.73 -20.31 27.07
N ARG A 111 11.50 -20.14 28.37
CA ARG A 111 11.05 -18.86 28.95
C ARG A 111 12.00 -17.71 28.63
N ARG A 112 13.31 -17.93 28.83
CA ARG A 112 14.34 -16.91 28.55
C ARG A 112 14.45 -16.59 27.06
N GLU A 113 14.33 -17.59 26.19
CA GLU A 113 14.33 -17.39 24.73
C GLU A 113 13.13 -16.55 24.28
N LEU A 114 11.93 -16.88 24.76
CA LEU A 114 10.70 -16.17 24.41
C LEU A 114 10.72 -14.71 24.92
N GLU A 115 11.25 -14.47 26.11
CA GLU A 115 11.38 -13.10 26.62
C GLU A 115 12.31 -12.24 25.75
N ARG A 116 13.41 -12.81 25.26
CA ARG A 116 14.32 -12.12 24.32
C ARG A 116 13.67 -11.80 22.99
N GLN A 117 12.75 -12.63 22.51
CA GLN A 117 12.03 -12.40 21.25
C GLN A 117 11.07 -11.21 21.31
N ARG A 118 10.70 -10.74 22.52
CA ARG A 118 9.84 -9.57 22.71
C ARG A 118 10.57 -8.25 22.49
N SER A 119 11.90 -8.23 22.60
CA SER A 119 12.67 -7.00 22.41
C SER A 119 12.87 -6.72 20.93
N LEU A 120 12.22 -5.67 20.44
CA LEU A 120 12.37 -5.17 19.08
C LEU A 120 12.98 -3.77 19.10
N SER A 121 13.97 -3.54 18.24
CA SER A 121 14.59 -2.24 18.02
C SER A 121 14.56 -1.87 16.54
N LEU A 122 14.45 -0.57 16.26
CA LEU A 122 14.66 -0.05 14.92
C LEU A 122 16.15 -0.02 14.63
N GLN A 123 16.53 -0.46 13.43
CA GLN A 123 17.87 -0.21 12.90
C GLN A 123 18.01 1.25 12.46
N ALA A 124 19.24 1.70 12.25
CA ALA A 124 19.52 3.03 11.73
C ALA A 124 18.90 3.21 10.33
N VAL A 125 18.47 4.44 10.03
CA VAL A 125 17.96 4.80 8.71
C VAL A 125 19.13 5.19 7.81
N GLU A 126 19.21 4.59 6.64
CA GLU A 126 20.17 4.96 5.60
C GLU A 126 19.48 5.84 4.54
N ARG A 127 20.09 6.99 4.22
CA ARG A 127 19.64 7.84 3.12
C ARG A 127 20.28 7.39 1.82
N LEU A 128 19.47 6.89 0.89
CA LEU A 128 19.93 6.50 -0.44
C LEU A 128 20.23 7.71 -1.34
N THR A 129 19.33 8.69 -1.36
CA THR A 129 19.46 9.88 -2.23
C THR A 129 18.57 11.04 -1.74
N SER A 130 18.73 12.20 -2.37
CA SER A 130 17.88 13.37 -2.21
C SER A 130 17.48 13.91 -3.58
N VAL A 131 16.19 14.21 -3.75
CA VAL A 131 15.65 14.77 -5.00
C VAL A 131 15.04 16.13 -4.69
N LEU A 132 15.37 17.14 -5.51
CA LEU A 132 14.79 18.47 -5.43
C LEU A 132 13.65 18.58 -6.44
N ILE A 133 12.44 18.80 -5.96
CA ILE A 133 11.24 18.96 -6.79
C ILE A 133 10.90 20.46 -6.83
N LEU A 134 10.90 21.02 -8.03
CA LEU A 134 10.59 22.43 -8.29
C LEU A 134 9.32 22.53 -9.14
N PRO A 135 8.48 23.56 -8.94
CA PRO A 135 7.38 23.83 -9.85
C PRO A 135 7.93 24.19 -11.24
N HIS A 136 7.25 23.75 -12.30
CA HIS A 136 7.61 24.14 -13.66
C HIS A 136 7.58 25.67 -13.82
N PRO A 137 8.59 26.30 -14.45
CA PRO A 137 8.67 27.77 -14.57
C PRO A 137 7.44 28.36 -15.29
N GLU A 138 6.91 27.64 -16.28
CA GLU A 138 5.71 28.05 -17.02
C GLU A 138 4.39 27.59 -16.37
N ARG A 139 4.39 27.14 -15.11
CA ARG A 139 3.15 26.70 -14.43
C ARG A 139 2.05 27.76 -14.41
N GLN A 140 2.43 29.04 -14.48
CA GLN A 140 1.49 30.16 -14.53
C GLN A 140 1.05 30.52 -15.95
N ALA A 141 1.59 29.92 -17.01
CA ALA A 141 1.14 30.15 -18.37
C ALA A 141 -0.36 29.80 -18.49
N PRO A 142 -1.19 30.61 -19.16
CA PRO A 142 -2.63 30.35 -19.29
C PRO A 142 -2.96 28.95 -19.84
N GLU A 143 -2.11 28.44 -20.73
CA GLU A 143 -2.22 27.10 -21.30
C GLU A 143 -2.06 26.00 -20.24
N VAL A 144 -1.15 26.17 -19.27
CA VAL A 144 -0.91 25.21 -18.18
C VAL A 144 -1.91 25.38 -17.05
N GLN A 145 -2.38 26.60 -16.77
CA GLN A 145 -3.41 26.85 -15.75
C GLN A 145 -4.74 26.18 -16.10
N ARG A 146 -5.12 26.17 -17.39
CA ARG A 146 -6.34 25.48 -17.86
C ARG A 146 -6.29 23.97 -17.70
N LEU A 147 -5.08 23.42 -17.56
CA LEU A 147 -4.81 22.00 -17.34
C LEU A 147 -4.73 21.64 -15.85
N GLN A 148 -4.83 22.62 -14.94
CA GLN A 148 -4.81 22.32 -13.52
C GLN A 148 -6.12 21.65 -13.09
N PRO A 149 -6.03 20.56 -12.30
CA PRO A 149 -7.22 19.92 -11.80
C PRO A 149 -8.03 20.86 -10.89
N ASN A 150 -9.35 20.81 -11.02
CA ASN A 150 -10.27 21.49 -10.12
C ASN A 150 -10.78 20.46 -9.08
N PRO A 151 -10.43 20.60 -7.79
CA PRO A 151 -10.83 19.64 -6.75
C PRO A 151 -12.34 19.41 -6.65
N GLU A 152 -13.16 20.44 -6.91
CA GLU A 152 -14.61 20.31 -6.90
C GLU A 152 -15.10 19.43 -8.06
N THR A 153 -14.47 19.56 -9.23
CA THR A 153 -14.77 18.75 -10.43
C THR A 153 -14.32 17.30 -10.25
N GLU A 154 -13.14 17.07 -9.66
CA GLU A 154 -12.64 15.74 -9.35
C GLU A 154 -13.52 15.03 -8.32
N ALA A 155 -13.89 15.70 -7.23
CA ALA A 155 -14.76 15.13 -6.20
C ALA A 155 -16.16 14.79 -6.77
N ALA A 156 -16.71 15.66 -7.63
CA ALA A 156 -17.97 15.39 -8.31
C ALA A 156 -17.87 14.15 -9.24
N ALA A 157 -16.80 14.04 -10.02
CA ALA A 157 -16.57 12.92 -10.91
C ALA A 157 -16.39 11.59 -10.14
N MET A 158 -15.56 11.59 -9.10
CA MET A 158 -15.33 10.42 -8.24
C MET A 158 -16.63 9.89 -7.65
N ARG A 159 -17.48 10.77 -7.10
CA ARG A 159 -18.78 10.38 -6.54
C ARG A 159 -19.66 9.68 -7.59
N VAL A 160 -19.77 10.24 -8.80
CA VAL A 160 -20.58 9.64 -9.86
C VAL A 160 -20.08 8.25 -10.25
N VAL A 161 -18.76 8.07 -10.37
CA VAL A 161 -18.18 6.77 -10.73
C VAL A 161 -18.36 5.74 -9.63
N LEU A 162 -18.17 6.12 -8.37
CA LEU A 162 -18.40 5.24 -7.22
C LEU A 162 -19.87 4.79 -7.17
N GLU A 163 -20.82 5.71 -7.29
CA GLU A 163 -22.26 5.42 -7.32
C GLU A 163 -22.63 4.50 -8.49
N TYR A 164 -22.08 4.77 -9.68
CA TYR A 164 -22.32 3.95 -10.87
C TYR A 164 -21.82 2.51 -10.67
N GLU A 165 -20.57 2.31 -10.24
CA GLU A 165 -19.98 0.98 -10.07
C GLU A 165 -20.68 0.19 -8.95
N GLN A 166 -21.07 0.85 -7.86
CA GLN A 166 -21.85 0.24 -6.78
C GLN A 166 -23.25 -0.18 -7.25
N ALA A 167 -23.92 0.63 -8.07
CA ALA A 167 -25.22 0.30 -8.65
C ALA A 167 -25.17 -0.91 -9.60
N GLN A 168 -24.00 -1.20 -10.18
CA GLN A 168 -23.75 -2.44 -10.96
C GLN A 168 -23.51 -3.68 -10.07
N GLY A 169 -23.58 -3.55 -8.74
CA GLY A 169 -23.40 -4.67 -7.80
C GLY A 169 -21.94 -5.10 -7.60
N ARG A 170 -20.97 -4.25 -7.94
CA ARG A 170 -19.54 -4.54 -7.78
C ARG A 170 -19.02 -4.14 -6.41
N GLN A 171 -17.92 -4.75 -5.99
CA GLN A 171 -17.16 -4.30 -4.82
C GLN A 171 -16.19 -3.19 -5.24
N VAL A 172 -16.44 -1.99 -4.73
CA VAL A 172 -15.74 -0.77 -5.16
C VAL A 172 -14.90 -0.21 -4.01
N TYR A 173 -13.63 0.06 -4.29
CA TYR A 173 -12.67 0.58 -3.34
C TYR A 173 -12.04 1.86 -3.89
N ASP A 174 -12.07 2.91 -3.09
CA ASP A 174 -11.35 4.14 -3.36
C ASP A 174 -9.85 3.98 -3.00
N VAL A 175 -8.98 4.21 -3.97
CA VAL A 175 -7.52 4.09 -3.84
C VAL A 175 -6.77 5.32 -4.39
N HIS A 176 -7.45 6.42 -4.71
CA HIS A 176 -6.82 7.60 -5.34
C HIS A 176 -5.64 8.16 -4.53
N GLU A 177 -5.71 8.14 -3.20
CA GLU A 177 -4.63 8.63 -2.33
C GLU A 177 -3.38 7.72 -2.29
N LYS A 178 -3.49 6.48 -2.80
CA LYS A 178 -2.40 5.49 -2.80
C LYS A 178 -1.43 5.66 -3.96
N ASN A 179 -1.72 6.54 -4.92
CA ASN A 179 -0.89 6.82 -6.09
C ASN A 179 -0.56 5.55 -6.91
N LEU A 180 -1.55 4.65 -7.08
CA LEU A 180 -1.38 3.39 -7.82
C LEU A 180 -1.43 3.56 -9.35
N GLY A 181 -1.65 4.78 -9.84
CA GLY A 181 -1.85 5.10 -11.25
C GLY A 181 -3.28 4.89 -11.74
N TYR A 182 -4.23 4.77 -10.81
CA TYR A 182 -5.68 4.75 -11.01
C TYR A 182 -6.36 5.11 -9.68
N ASP A 183 -7.64 5.50 -9.73
CA ASP A 183 -8.38 6.03 -8.59
C ASP A 183 -9.24 4.98 -7.87
N ILE A 184 -9.83 4.05 -8.62
CA ILE A 184 -10.84 3.11 -8.09
C ILE A 184 -10.49 1.68 -8.49
N THR A 185 -10.56 0.76 -7.54
CA THR A 185 -10.61 -0.68 -7.81
C THR A 185 -12.06 -1.15 -7.76
N SER A 186 -12.57 -1.73 -8.84
CA SER A 186 -13.91 -2.31 -8.89
C SER A 186 -13.85 -3.79 -9.29
N LEU A 187 -14.40 -4.67 -8.44
CA LEU A 187 -14.39 -6.11 -8.63
C LEU A 187 -15.83 -6.64 -8.73
N ASP A 188 -16.14 -7.29 -9.84
CA ASP A 188 -17.36 -8.08 -9.97
C ASP A 188 -17.11 -9.51 -9.45
N LEU A 189 -17.73 -9.88 -8.33
CA LEU A 189 -17.59 -11.21 -7.75
C LEU A 189 -18.25 -12.32 -8.57
N ASN A 190 -19.22 -12.00 -9.42
CA ASN A 190 -19.94 -12.99 -10.20
C ASN A 190 -19.12 -13.41 -11.42
N SER A 191 -18.52 -12.45 -12.12
CA SER A 191 -17.72 -12.70 -13.32
C SER A 191 -16.22 -12.83 -13.05
N GLY A 192 -15.74 -12.31 -11.91
CA GLY A 192 -14.32 -12.16 -11.63
C GLY A 192 -13.66 -10.99 -12.37
N GLU A 193 -14.44 -10.12 -13.03
CA GLU A 193 -13.89 -8.96 -13.74
C GLU A 193 -13.32 -7.94 -12.75
N LEU A 194 -12.02 -7.66 -12.90
CA LEU A 194 -11.34 -6.58 -12.20
C LEU A 194 -11.27 -5.35 -13.11
N ARG A 195 -11.63 -4.19 -12.57
CA ARG A 195 -11.48 -2.88 -13.21
C ARG A 195 -10.60 -1.99 -12.35
N LEU A 196 -9.51 -1.52 -12.95
CA LEU A 196 -8.65 -0.46 -12.44
C LEU A 196 -9.09 0.82 -13.15
N ILE A 197 -9.80 1.68 -12.45
CA ILE A 197 -10.51 2.81 -13.04
C ILE A 197 -9.78 4.11 -12.71
N GLU A 198 -9.36 4.82 -13.75
CA GLU A 198 -8.94 6.22 -13.69
C GLU A 198 -10.13 7.12 -13.96
N VAL A 199 -10.38 8.10 -13.08
CA VAL A 199 -11.54 8.98 -13.16
C VAL A 199 -11.10 10.37 -13.58
N LYS A 200 -11.73 10.90 -14.62
CA LYS A 200 -11.46 12.26 -15.08
C LYS A 200 -12.75 13.07 -15.17
N GLY A 201 -12.73 14.24 -14.53
CA GLY A 201 -13.84 15.19 -14.53
C GLY A 201 -13.61 16.33 -15.51
N LEU A 202 -14.64 16.71 -16.25
CA LEU A 202 -14.71 17.92 -17.06
C LEU A 202 -15.84 18.81 -16.55
N ALA A 203 -15.54 20.08 -16.31
CA ALA A 203 -16.53 21.04 -15.83
C ALA A 203 -17.69 21.25 -16.81
N ALA A 204 -17.42 21.14 -18.12
CA ALA A 204 -18.37 21.31 -19.22
C ALA A 204 -18.57 20.01 -20.03
N ALA A 205 -19.37 20.08 -21.09
CA ALA A 205 -19.65 18.96 -22.00
C ALA A 205 -18.46 18.56 -22.88
N THR A 206 -17.54 19.50 -23.11
CA THR A 206 -16.32 19.32 -23.92
C THR A 206 -15.10 19.74 -23.12
N GLY A 207 -13.97 19.11 -23.37
CA GLY A 207 -12.71 19.52 -22.77
C GLY A 207 -11.57 18.55 -23.04
N THR A 208 -10.44 18.84 -22.42
CA THR A 208 -9.22 18.06 -22.56
C THR A 208 -8.99 17.25 -21.30
N ILE A 209 -8.81 15.96 -21.45
CA ILE A 209 -8.41 15.06 -20.36
C ILE A 209 -6.91 14.87 -20.38
N LEU A 210 -6.30 14.72 -19.19
CA LEU A 210 -4.87 14.52 -19.04
C LEU A 210 -4.60 13.25 -18.24
N LEU A 211 -3.70 12.40 -18.73
CA LEU A 211 -3.09 11.34 -17.94
C LEU A 211 -1.70 11.78 -17.45
N THR A 212 -1.43 11.51 -16.18
CA THR A 212 -0.07 11.62 -15.63
C THR A 212 0.82 10.50 -16.21
N PRO A 213 2.16 10.65 -16.17
CA PRO A 213 3.06 9.57 -16.61
C PRO A 213 2.79 8.23 -15.94
N ASN A 214 2.50 8.21 -14.64
CA ASN A 214 2.23 6.98 -13.90
C ASN A 214 0.90 6.35 -14.33
N GLU A 215 -0.16 7.14 -14.49
CA GLU A 215 -1.46 6.65 -15.01
C GLU A 215 -1.30 6.03 -16.40
N ARG A 216 -0.61 6.73 -17.32
CA ARG A 216 -0.36 6.20 -18.66
C ARG A 216 0.43 4.90 -18.63
N ARG A 217 1.51 4.84 -17.85
CA ARG A 217 2.32 3.63 -17.73
C ARG A 217 1.48 2.46 -17.20
N VAL A 218 0.67 2.68 -16.17
CA VAL A 218 -0.19 1.62 -15.62
C VAL A 218 -1.27 1.21 -16.62
N ALA A 219 -1.83 2.14 -17.39
CA ALA A 219 -2.77 1.84 -18.47
C ALA A 219 -2.12 0.98 -19.57
N GLU A 220 -0.86 1.25 -19.92
CA GLU A 220 -0.09 0.47 -20.89
C GLU A 220 0.30 -0.93 -20.38
N ASP A 221 0.59 -1.05 -19.08
CA ASP A 221 0.95 -2.30 -18.41
C ASP A 221 -0.27 -3.21 -18.14
N ARG A 222 -1.46 -2.63 -17.94
CA ARG A 222 -2.68 -3.31 -17.44
C ARG A 222 -3.88 -3.19 -18.40
N ARG A 223 -3.64 -3.23 -19.71
CA ARG A 223 -4.64 -2.98 -20.77
C ARG A 223 -5.92 -3.83 -20.66
N ASP A 224 -5.82 -5.04 -20.13
CA ASP A 224 -6.91 -6.00 -19.98
C ASP A 224 -7.94 -5.62 -18.90
N CYS A 225 -7.51 -4.83 -17.91
CA CYS A 225 -8.30 -4.45 -16.74
C CYS A 225 -8.31 -2.95 -16.44
N TYR A 226 -7.59 -2.11 -17.22
CA TYR A 226 -7.57 -0.66 -17.04
C TYR A 226 -8.69 0.03 -17.81
N TRP A 227 -9.38 0.95 -17.13
CA TRP A 227 -10.50 1.70 -17.64
C TRP A 227 -10.35 3.19 -17.37
N LEU A 228 -10.79 4.01 -18.32
CA LEU A 228 -10.91 5.45 -18.17
C LEU A 228 -12.40 5.83 -18.11
N TYR A 229 -12.80 6.45 -17.01
CA TYR A 229 -14.17 6.94 -16.80
C TYR A 229 -14.15 8.46 -16.86
N VAL A 230 -14.92 9.02 -17.79
CA VAL A 230 -14.98 10.47 -18.00
C VAL A 230 -16.34 10.99 -17.56
N VAL A 231 -16.35 11.95 -16.63
CA VAL A 231 -17.57 12.60 -16.16
C VAL A 231 -17.57 14.03 -16.69
N THR A 232 -18.55 14.36 -17.51
CA THR A 232 -18.72 15.71 -18.08
C THR A 232 -19.75 16.52 -17.29
N ASN A 233 -19.80 17.82 -17.54
CA ASN A 233 -20.76 18.74 -16.90
C ASN A 233 -20.67 18.77 -15.37
N CYS A 234 -19.48 18.53 -14.80
CA CYS A 234 -19.29 18.46 -13.35
C CYS A 234 -19.64 19.78 -12.63
N ALA A 235 -19.58 20.92 -13.32
CA ALA A 235 -19.97 22.21 -12.74
C ALA A 235 -21.50 22.42 -12.66
N THR A 236 -22.29 21.56 -13.30
CA THR A 236 -23.75 21.66 -13.33
C THR A 236 -24.40 20.32 -12.98
N ASN A 237 -24.65 19.46 -13.97
CA ASN A 237 -25.21 18.12 -13.80
C ASN A 237 -24.20 17.06 -14.26
N PRO A 238 -23.35 16.56 -13.34
CA PRO A 238 -22.33 15.56 -13.66
C PRO A 238 -22.93 14.36 -14.38
N THR A 239 -22.41 14.04 -15.56
CA THR A 239 -22.90 12.95 -16.42
C THR A 239 -21.74 12.05 -16.80
N LEU A 240 -21.82 10.78 -16.42
CA LEU A 240 -20.84 9.76 -16.80
C LEU A 240 -21.00 9.43 -18.30
N GLN A 241 -19.90 9.55 -19.03
CA GLN A 241 -19.79 9.12 -20.41
C GLN A 241 -19.51 7.61 -20.49
N GLU A 242 -19.62 7.02 -21.69
CA GLU A 242 -19.36 5.60 -21.87
C GLU A 242 -17.95 5.21 -21.38
N PRO A 243 -17.84 4.24 -20.44
CA PRO A 243 -16.55 3.77 -19.94
C PRO A 243 -15.62 3.24 -21.02
N ILE A 244 -14.36 3.69 -21.01
CA ILE A 244 -13.37 3.32 -22.03
C ILE A 244 -12.45 2.23 -21.47
N LYS A 245 -12.56 1.01 -22.00
CA LYS A 245 -11.59 -0.06 -21.76
C LYS A 245 -10.35 0.13 -22.63
N ASP A 246 -9.17 -0.14 -22.06
CA ASP A 246 -7.87 -0.01 -22.71
C ASP A 246 -7.68 1.40 -23.32
N PRO A 247 -7.67 2.47 -22.50
CA PRO A 247 -7.46 3.82 -23.02
C PRO A 247 -6.08 4.02 -23.65
N ALA A 248 -5.11 3.14 -23.36
CA ALA A 248 -3.78 3.17 -23.98
C ALA A 248 -3.79 2.87 -25.49
N ARG A 249 -4.91 2.34 -26.04
CA ARG A 249 -5.10 2.17 -27.49
C ARG A 249 -5.44 3.47 -28.23
N LEU A 250 -5.82 4.52 -27.48
CA LEU A 250 -6.17 5.82 -28.06
C LEU A 250 -4.91 6.60 -28.45
N THR A 251 -5.06 7.55 -29.36
CA THR A 251 -3.95 8.44 -29.73
C THR A 251 -3.84 9.54 -28.69
N TRP A 252 -2.76 9.52 -27.91
CA TRP A 252 -2.46 10.51 -26.88
C TRP A 252 -1.37 11.46 -27.34
N HIS A 253 -1.59 12.77 -27.15
CA HIS A 253 -0.59 13.78 -27.46
C HIS A 253 0.20 14.15 -26.20
N GLU A 254 1.53 14.10 -26.28
CA GLU A 254 2.40 14.46 -25.16
C GLU A 254 2.55 15.99 -25.04
N VAL A 255 2.27 16.54 -23.87
CA VAL A 255 2.61 17.93 -23.51
C VAL A 255 3.97 17.94 -22.85
N THR A 256 5.03 18.15 -23.64
CA THR A 256 6.43 18.13 -23.20
C THR A 256 6.75 19.11 -22.04
N LYS A 257 5.96 20.17 -21.86
CA LYS A 257 6.12 21.16 -20.77
C LYS A 257 5.67 20.65 -19.40
N VAL A 258 4.81 19.63 -19.34
CA VAL A 258 4.36 19.03 -18.06
C VAL A 258 4.50 17.51 -18.05
N ALA A 259 5.00 16.91 -19.14
CA ALA A 259 5.04 15.46 -19.39
C ALA A 259 3.67 14.76 -19.17
N HIS A 260 2.57 15.49 -19.37
CA HIS A 260 1.21 14.91 -19.33
C HIS A 260 0.77 14.55 -20.75
N TYR A 261 -0.14 13.59 -20.84
CA TYR A 261 -0.69 13.13 -22.10
C TYR A 261 -2.14 13.55 -22.22
N TRP A 262 -2.55 14.13 -23.33
CA TRP A 262 -3.91 14.65 -23.48
C TRP A 262 -4.75 14.01 -24.59
N LEU A 263 -6.07 14.05 -24.37
CA LEU A 263 -7.12 13.62 -25.29
C LEU A 263 -8.28 14.64 -25.26
N GLU A 264 -8.88 14.95 -26.40
CA GLU A 264 -10.10 15.77 -26.48
C GLU A 264 -11.36 14.92 -26.32
N VAL A 265 -12.34 15.43 -25.58
CA VAL A 265 -13.65 14.80 -25.35
C VAL A 265 -14.77 15.73 -25.80
N ASP A 266 -15.70 15.19 -26.58
CA ASP A 266 -16.96 15.82 -26.98
C ASP A 266 -18.15 14.90 -26.68
N ALA A 267 -19.03 15.33 -25.79
CA ALA A 267 -20.23 14.59 -25.39
C ALA A 267 -21.38 14.67 -26.41
N LEU A 268 -21.28 15.47 -27.48
CA LEU A 268 -22.36 15.65 -28.47
C LEU A 268 -22.44 14.53 -29.51
N THR A 269 -21.44 13.66 -29.59
CA THR A 269 -21.48 12.46 -30.42
C THR A 269 -21.59 11.24 -29.51
N ASN A 270 -22.63 10.40 -29.69
CA ASN A 270 -22.84 9.12 -28.98
C ASN A 270 -21.69 8.09 -29.11
N THR A 271 -20.59 8.50 -29.73
CA THR A 271 -19.27 7.89 -29.78
C THR A 271 -18.30 9.04 -29.55
N MET A 272 -17.48 8.99 -28.50
CA MET A 272 -16.40 9.97 -28.32
C MET A 272 -15.54 9.99 -29.59
N ALA A 273 -15.62 11.08 -30.36
CA ALA A 273 -14.83 11.25 -31.57
C ALA A 273 -13.57 12.02 -31.21
N VAL A 274 -12.40 11.39 -31.39
CA VAL A 274 -11.11 12.09 -31.35
C VAL A 274 -11.13 13.11 -32.51
N ARG A 275 -11.15 14.40 -32.21
CA ARG A 275 -10.99 15.45 -33.22
C ARG A 275 -9.52 15.85 -33.28
N GLU A 276 -8.95 15.80 -34.48
CA GLU A 276 -7.64 16.38 -34.77
C GLU A 276 -7.85 17.83 -35.22
N ASP A 277 -7.99 18.77 -34.29
CA ASP A 277 -7.74 20.16 -34.62
C ASP A 277 -6.29 20.50 -34.28
N LYS A 278 -5.49 20.76 -35.33
CA LYS A 278 -4.10 21.22 -35.22
C LYS A 278 -4.05 22.59 -34.56
N ALA A 279 -4.06 22.62 -33.23
CA ALA A 279 -3.42 23.72 -32.52
C ALA A 279 -1.91 23.56 -32.72
N THR A 280 -1.32 24.40 -33.58
CA THR A 280 0.13 24.56 -33.69
C THR A 280 0.67 25.07 -32.36
N TYR A 281 1.10 24.15 -31.50
CA TYR A 281 1.89 24.47 -30.32
C TYR A 281 3.31 24.79 -30.79
N GLY A 282 3.70 26.06 -30.63
CA GLY A 282 4.99 26.57 -31.07
C GLY A 282 6.15 25.89 -30.36
N LEU A 283 7.23 25.70 -31.14
CA LEU A 283 8.57 25.25 -30.74
C LEU A 283 9.11 25.99 -29.51
#